data_AF-A0A9P0AYY5-F1
#
_entry.id   AF-A0A9P0AYY5-F1
#
_cell.length_a   1.000
_cell.length_b   1.000
_cell.length_c   1.000
_cell.angle_alpha   90.00
_cell.angle_beta   90.00
_cell.angle_gamma   90.00
#
_symmetry.space_group_name_H-M   'P 1'
#
loop_
_entity.id
_entity.type
_entity.pdbx_description
1 polymer ?
#
loop_
_entity_poly.entity_id
_entity_poly.type
_entity_poly.pdbx_seq_one_letter_code
_entity_poly.pdbx_strand_id
1 'polypeptide(L)'
;MFSFLNTVTDIKETATAVNYTLLKLIALQQELEDADEIRKSSVEPSQEKLDLPPVVDVLTQYLMHSSIQTKVAVLKWIHDLYMKFPSQMVNHIDLLFPALQRTLADEADQVVQQCLVVIAEVISSPIGDGKTNSTDKTSTYYNKFVISLLQSFNNDKRLLDERGSFIIRQLCVLLNAEEIYKSLASILLKEPNLKFVRLMVEHLNMILLTSSELFEMRNKLKELKTEESKSLFCCLYSTWCHNPIATVSLCLLSQNYEHVCELIKLFGNLEITVDFLMEIDKLVQLIESPIFAYLRLELLEVPCDKNLVRALYGLLMLLPQTEAFNTLKIRLSCIPSLHLTTEESTTPHAKKQSLKNLIDFKTLLEHFKEVQEKHKVYKQAIRAKEILNL
;
A
#
# COMPACT_ATOMS: atom_id res chain seq x y z
N MET A 1 -43.94 -19.52 -8.80
CA MET A 1 -42.47 -19.34 -8.75
C MET A 1 -41.99 -18.42 -9.88
N PHE A 2 -42.31 -18.69 -11.16
CA PHE A 2 -41.96 -17.80 -12.29
C PHE A 2 -42.54 -16.37 -12.22
N SER A 3 -43.80 -16.20 -11.79
CA SER A 3 -44.39 -14.85 -11.65
C SER A 3 -43.73 -13.99 -10.57
N PHE A 4 -43.25 -14.60 -9.48
CA PHE A 4 -42.57 -13.89 -8.39
C PHE A 4 -41.15 -13.45 -8.79
N LEU A 5 -40.44 -14.28 -9.57
CA LEU A 5 -39.15 -13.92 -10.17
C LEU A 5 -39.29 -12.74 -11.13
N ASN A 6 -40.31 -12.74 -11.98
CA ASN A 6 -40.57 -11.63 -12.92
C ASN A 6 -40.92 -10.31 -12.21
N THR A 7 -41.67 -10.35 -11.11
CA THR A 7 -41.97 -9.13 -10.33
C THR A 7 -40.74 -8.57 -9.62
N VAL A 8 -39.83 -9.44 -9.15
CA VAL A 8 -38.59 -8.99 -8.49
C VAL A 8 -37.59 -8.40 -9.50
N THR A 9 -37.52 -8.94 -10.71
CA THR A 9 -36.72 -8.33 -11.79
C THR A 9 -37.29 -6.98 -12.22
N ASP A 10 -38.62 -6.85 -12.31
CA ASP A 10 -39.29 -5.61 -12.66
C ASP A 10 -39.10 -4.53 -11.57
N ILE A 11 -39.16 -4.88 -10.29
CA ILE A 11 -38.84 -3.97 -9.17
C ILE A 11 -37.37 -3.50 -9.23
N LYS A 12 -36.43 -4.40 -9.57
CA LYS A 12 -35.01 -4.05 -9.67
C LYS A 12 -34.74 -3.13 -10.86
N GLU A 13 -35.37 -3.39 -12.00
CA GLU A 13 -35.23 -2.58 -13.22
C GLU A 13 -35.86 -1.19 -13.03
N THR A 14 -37.06 -1.13 -12.46
CA THR A 14 -37.71 0.14 -12.10
C THR A 14 -36.91 0.94 -11.08
N ALA A 15 -36.40 0.30 -10.01
CA ALA A 15 -35.53 0.97 -9.05
C ALA A 15 -34.26 1.53 -9.71
N THR A 16 -33.65 0.78 -10.62
CA THR A 16 -32.45 1.22 -11.35
C THR A 16 -32.77 2.41 -12.29
N ALA A 17 -33.91 2.38 -12.97
CA ALA A 17 -34.37 3.45 -13.85
C ALA A 17 -34.71 4.74 -13.08
N VAL A 18 -35.37 4.61 -11.92
CA VAL A 18 -35.63 5.73 -11.01
C VAL A 18 -34.32 6.30 -10.50
N ASN A 19 -33.38 5.44 -10.08
CA ASN A 19 -32.06 5.84 -9.61
C ASN A 19 -31.31 6.69 -10.64
N TYR A 20 -31.30 6.23 -11.90
CA TYR A 20 -30.68 6.94 -13.01
C TYR A 20 -31.35 8.29 -13.28
N THR A 21 -32.68 8.35 -13.21
CA THR A 21 -33.45 9.56 -13.47
C THR A 21 -33.20 10.60 -12.38
N LEU A 22 -33.18 10.20 -11.11
CA LEU A 22 -32.87 11.10 -9.98
C LEU A 22 -31.45 11.66 -10.08
N LEU A 23 -30.45 10.83 -10.40
CA LEU A 23 -29.07 11.30 -10.61
C LEU A 23 -28.96 12.30 -11.76
N LYS A 24 -29.76 12.11 -12.83
CA LYS A 24 -29.81 13.05 -13.96
C LYS A 24 -30.45 14.38 -13.56
N LEU A 25 -31.52 14.36 -12.77
CA LEU A 25 -32.15 15.59 -12.26
C LEU A 25 -31.18 16.39 -11.39
N ILE A 26 -30.41 15.71 -10.54
CA ILE A 26 -29.38 16.31 -9.70
C ILE A 26 -28.25 16.92 -10.55
N ALA A 27 -27.87 16.29 -11.68
CA ALA A 27 -26.90 16.86 -12.60
C ALA A 27 -27.40 18.17 -13.24
N LEU A 28 -28.67 18.18 -13.67
CA LEU A 28 -29.30 19.34 -14.29
C LEU A 28 -29.45 20.52 -13.30
N GLN A 29 -29.70 20.23 -12.02
CA GLN A 29 -29.80 21.26 -10.99
C GLN A 29 -28.46 21.99 -10.77
N GLN A 30 -27.33 21.28 -10.82
CA GLN A 30 -26.01 21.88 -10.73
C GLN A 30 -25.71 22.80 -11.93
N GLU A 31 -26.01 22.36 -13.16
CA GLU A 31 -25.82 23.19 -14.36
C GLU A 31 -26.61 24.52 -14.29
N LEU A 32 -27.77 24.52 -13.62
CA LEU A 32 -28.57 25.71 -13.37
C LEU A 32 -27.97 26.60 -12.27
N GLU A 33 -27.44 26.02 -11.18
CA GLU A 33 -26.76 26.77 -10.12
C GLU A 33 -25.47 27.44 -10.63
N ASP A 34 -24.66 26.73 -11.43
CA ASP A 34 -23.45 27.28 -12.05
C ASP A 34 -23.77 28.38 -13.09
N ALA A 35 -24.88 28.26 -13.83
CA ALA A 35 -25.33 29.26 -14.79
C ALA A 35 -25.88 30.54 -14.12
N ASP A 36 -26.54 30.40 -12.96
CA ASP A 36 -27.03 31.53 -12.16
C ASP A 36 -25.90 32.25 -11.39
N GLU A 37 -24.82 31.56 -11.01
CA GLU A 37 -23.62 32.22 -10.47
C GLU A 37 -22.95 33.17 -11.48
N ILE A 38 -22.99 32.84 -12.77
CA ILE A 38 -22.46 33.70 -13.86
C ILE A 38 -23.38 34.89 -14.14
N ARG A 39 -24.68 34.79 -13.80
CA ARG A 39 -25.71 35.82 -14.02
C ARG A 39 -26.13 36.53 -12.73
N LYS A 40 -25.19 37.00 -11.91
CA LYS A 40 -25.54 37.95 -10.84
C LYS A 40 -25.86 39.35 -11.40
N SER A 41 -27.09 39.53 -11.88
CA SER A 41 -27.85 40.76 -11.65
C SER A 41 -29.34 40.46 -11.73
N SER A 42 -29.98 40.52 -10.56
CA SER A 42 -31.41 40.75 -10.34
C SER A 42 -32.39 39.80 -11.02
N VAL A 43 -32.76 38.70 -10.33
CA VAL A 43 -34.13 38.31 -9.91
C VAL A 43 -33.95 37.20 -8.86
N GLU A 44 -34.68 37.22 -7.75
CA GLU A 44 -34.72 36.10 -6.79
C GLU A 44 -35.26 34.83 -7.48
N PRO A 45 -34.50 33.72 -7.57
CA PRO A 45 -35.11 32.45 -7.88
C PRO A 45 -35.40 31.73 -6.57
N SER A 46 -36.64 31.32 -6.37
CA SER A 46 -37.00 30.29 -5.39
C SER A 46 -36.40 28.96 -5.87
N GLN A 47 -35.08 28.81 -5.75
CA GLN A 47 -34.39 27.56 -6.01
C GLN A 47 -34.64 26.65 -4.80
N GLU A 48 -35.41 25.59 -5.00
CA GLU A 48 -35.48 24.45 -4.08
C GLU A 48 -34.09 23.83 -3.99
N LYS A 49 -33.24 24.35 -3.10
CA LYS A 49 -31.93 23.77 -2.81
C LYS A 49 -32.12 22.35 -2.29
N LEU A 50 -31.31 21.42 -2.79
CA LEU A 50 -31.31 20.04 -2.32
C LEU A 50 -30.97 20.02 -0.82
N ASP A 51 -31.91 19.54 0.01
CA ASP A 51 -31.66 19.33 1.43
C ASP A 51 -30.81 18.06 1.61
N LEU A 52 -29.48 18.26 1.62
CA LEU A 52 -28.49 17.18 1.71
C LEU A 52 -28.48 16.40 3.04
N PRO A 53 -28.67 17.00 4.23
CA PRO A 53 -28.65 16.27 5.50
C PRO A 53 -29.55 15.01 5.55
N PRO A 54 -30.87 15.08 5.22
CA PRO A 54 -31.71 13.88 5.22
C PRO A 54 -31.30 12.85 4.16
N VAL A 55 -30.77 13.30 3.02
CA VAL A 55 -30.26 12.40 1.98
C VAL A 55 -29.02 11.65 2.49
N VAL A 56 -28.08 12.34 3.12
CA VAL A 56 -26.87 11.76 3.72
C VAL A 56 -27.22 10.77 4.83
N ASP A 57 -28.21 11.07 5.68
CA ASP A 57 -28.66 10.16 6.74
C ASP A 57 -29.23 8.86 6.15
N VAL A 58 -30.09 8.98 5.15
CA VAL A 58 -30.67 7.83 4.43
C VAL A 58 -29.58 6.99 3.77
N LEU A 59 -28.64 7.62 3.06
CA LEU A 59 -27.51 6.92 2.43
C LEU A 59 -26.66 6.21 3.48
N THR A 60 -26.35 6.86 4.59
CA THR A 60 -25.56 6.28 5.69
C THR A 60 -26.25 5.05 6.29
N GLN A 61 -27.57 5.09 6.45
CA GLN A 61 -28.35 3.94 6.93
C GLN A 61 -28.31 2.77 5.95
N TYR A 62 -28.47 3.02 4.65
CA TYR A 62 -28.49 1.97 3.63
C TYR A 62 -27.10 1.37 3.32
N LEU A 63 -25.99 1.97 3.77
CA LEU A 63 -24.66 1.34 3.74
C LEU A 63 -24.61 0.04 4.56
N MET A 64 -25.46 -0.11 5.57
CA MET A 64 -25.55 -1.31 6.42
C MET A 64 -26.57 -2.34 5.91
N HIS A 65 -27.19 -2.10 4.74
CA HIS A 65 -28.23 -2.97 4.20
C HIS A 65 -27.69 -4.35 3.78
N SER A 66 -28.49 -5.43 3.78
CA SER A 66 -27.97 -6.76 3.43
C SER A 66 -27.61 -6.95 1.94
N SER A 67 -28.26 -6.19 1.04
CA SER A 67 -28.02 -6.30 -0.41
C SER A 67 -26.76 -5.55 -0.85
N ILE A 68 -25.87 -6.29 -1.52
CA ILE A 68 -24.67 -5.77 -2.20
C ILE A 68 -25.04 -4.66 -3.19
N GLN A 69 -26.09 -4.84 -3.98
CA GLN A 69 -26.50 -3.87 -5.00
C GLN A 69 -26.98 -2.56 -4.39
N THR A 70 -27.69 -2.62 -3.26
CA THR A 70 -28.10 -1.44 -2.51
C THR A 70 -26.88 -0.69 -1.97
N LYS A 71 -25.91 -1.39 -1.33
CA LYS A 71 -24.67 -0.76 -0.84
C LYS A 71 -23.88 -0.10 -1.97
N VAL A 72 -23.72 -0.78 -3.11
CA VAL A 72 -23.02 -0.22 -4.27
C VAL A 72 -23.75 1.00 -4.84
N ALA A 73 -25.08 0.95 -4.94
CA ALA A 73 -25.87 2.11 -5.37
C ALA A 73 -25.69 3.30 -4.43
N VAL A 74 -25.77 3.07 -3.11
CA VAL A 74 -25.55 4.10 -2.09
C VAL A 74 -24.15 4.70 -2.20
N LEU A 75 -23.11 3.89 -2.37
CA LEU A 75 -21.74 4.39 -2.55
C LEU A 75 -21.58 5.19 -3.85
N LYS A 76 -22.25 4.79 -4.94
CA LYS A 76 -22.30 5.58 -6.18
C LYS A 76 -22.99 6.93 -5.96
N TRP A 77 -24.08 6.96 -5.22
CA TRP A 77 -24.74 8.20 -4.82
C TRP A 77 -23.83 9.11 -4.02
N ILE A 78 -23.15 8.59 -3.01
CA ILE A 78 -22.21 9.37 -2.21
C ILE A 78 -21.10 9.92 -3.11
N HIS A 79 -20.53 9.11 -4.00
CA HIS A 79 -19.54 9.55 -4.98
C HIS A 79 -20.06 10.70 -5.87
N ASP A 80 -21.24 10.52 -6.48
CA ASP A 80 -21.85 11.51 -7.37
C ASP A 80 -22.16 12.82 -6.62
N LEU A 81 -22.55 12.74 -5.34
CA LEU A 81 -22.76 13.92 -4.50
C LEU A 81 -21.45 14.66 -4.20
N TYR A 82 -20.34 13.95 -3.95
CA TYR A 82 -19.03 14.59 -3.77
C TYR A 82 -18.51 15.23 -5.07
N MET A 83 -18.80 14.62 -6.22
CA MET A 83 -18.46 15.18 -7.53
C MET A 83 -19.26 16.45 -7.86
N LYS A 84 -20.55 16.46 -7.53
CA LYS A 84 -21.48 17.53 -7.92
C LYS A 84 -21.60 18.66 -6.89
N PHE A 85 -21.56 18.35 -5.60
CA PHE A 85 -21.72 19.32 -4.51
C PHE A 85 -20.59 19.23 -3.47
N PRO A 86 -19.32 19.42 -3.87
CA PRO A 86 -18.18 19.24 -2.96
C PRO A 86 -18.24 20.17 -1.74
N SER A 87 -18.61 21.44 -1.93
CA SER A 87 -18.67 22.44 -0.85
C SER A 87 -19.68 22.10 0.24
N GLN A 88 -20.80 21.48 -0.13
CA GLN A 88 -21.87 21.11 0.80
C GLN A 88 -21.56 19.77 1.47
N MET A 89 -21.02 18.80 0.72
CA MET A 89 -20.68 17.46 1.21
C MET A 89 -19.51 17.46 2.21
N VAL A 90 -18.59 18.43 2.13
CA VAL A 90 -17.48 18.56 3.09
C VAL A 90 -17.99 18.70 4.54
N ASN A 91 -19.13 19.35 4.76
CA ASN A 91 -19.71 19.50 6.11
C ASN A 91 -20.22 18.17 6.70
N HIS A 92 -20.42 17.16 5.85
CA HIS A 92 -20.93 15.84 6.22
C HIS A 92 -19.85 14.76 6.28
N ILE A 93 -18.58 15.11 6.02
CA ILE A 93 -17.47 14.15 5.99
C ILE A 93 -17.29 13.43 7.33
N ASP A 94 -17.43 14.13 8.46
CA ASP A 94 -17.21 13.56 9.79
C ASP A 94 -18.26 12.49 10.15
N LEU A 95 -19.45 12.57 9.55
CA LEU A 95 -20.51 11.56 9.69
C LEU A 95 -20.31 10.37 8.74
N LEU A 96 -19.95 10.64 7.49
CA LEU A 96 -19.81 9.63 6.44
C LEU A 96 -18.54 8.78 6.60
N PHE A 97 -17.45 9.39 7.07
CA PHE A 97 -16.15 8.74 7.11
C PHE A 97 -16.10 7.49 8.01
N PRO A 98 -16.64 7.50 9.25
CA PRO A 98 -16.75 6.28 10.05
C PRO A 98 -17.62 5.19 9.40
N ALA A 99 -18.65 5.57 8.64
CA ALA A 99 -19.49 4.62 7.92
C ALA A 99 -18.73 3.95 6.78
N LEU A 100 -18.05 4.74 5.95
CA LEU A 100 -17.18 4.26 4.86
C LEU A 100 -16.07 3.33 5.38
N GLN A 101 -15.47 3.66 6.53
CA GLN A 101 -14.45 2.82 7.16
C GLN A 101 -14.98 1.45 7.57
N ARG A 102 -16.20 1.38 8.14
CA ARG A 102 -16.85 0.10 8.44
C ARG A 102 -17.14 -0.68 7.16
N THR A 103 -17.50 0.01 6.08
CA THR A 103 -17.74 -0.60 4.77
C THR A 103 -16.48 -1.21 4.15
N LEU A 104 -15.26 -0.81 4.55
CA LEU A 104 -14.02 -1.45 4.09
C LEU A 104 -13.87 -2.90 4.57
N ALA A 105 -14.57 -3.28 5.65
CA ALA A 105 -14.60 -4.64 6.16
C ALA A 105 -15.72 -5.50 5.55
N ASP A 106 -16.42 -5.02 4.51
CA ASP A 106 -17.49 -5.74 3.84
C ASP A 106 -16.97 -6.95 3.05
N GLU A 107 -17.67 -8.09 3.12
CA GLU A 107 -17.29 -9.33 2.43
C GLU A 107 -17.28 -9.20 0.90
N ALA A 108 -18.07 -8.30 0.30
CA ALA A 108 -18.16 -8.16 -1.14
C ALA A 108 -17.09 -7.20 -1.71
N ASP A 109 -16.24 -7.71 -2.61
CA ASP A 109 -15.19 -6.92 -3.27
C ASP A 109 -15.75 -5.70 -4.01
N GLN A 110 -16.91 -5.84 -4.66
CA GLN A 110 -17.57 -4.74 -5.39
C GLN A 110 -17.94 -3.57 -4.46
N VAL A 111 -18.35 -3.87 -3.22
CA VAL A 111 -18.71 -2.84 -2.23
C VAL A 111 -17.45 -2.13 -1.76
N VAL A 112 -16.40 -2.87 -1.42
CA VAL A 112 -15.13 -2.29 -0.98
C VAL A 112 -14.46 -1.47 -2.09
N GLN A 113 -14.46 -1.97 -3.32
CA GLN A 113 -13.93 -1.23 -4.46
C GLN A 113 -14.64 0.11 -4.63
N GLN A 114 -15.98 0.12 -4.63
CA GLN A 114 -16.74 1.35 -4.75
C GLN A 114 -16.54 2.27 -3.54
N CYS A 115 -16.39 1.71 -2.34
CA CYS A 115 -16.08 2.48 -1.13
C CYS A 115 -14.73 3.18 -1.23
N LEU A 116 -13.71 2.50 -1.78
CA LEU A 116 -12.40 3.09 -2.00
C LEU A 116 -12.43 4.18 -3.07
N VAL A 117 -13.27 4.05 -4.10
CA VAL A 117 -13.51 5.13 -5.09
C VAL A 117 -14.10 6.36 -4.40
N VAL A 118 -15.11 6.18 -3.54
CA VAL A 118 -15.68 7.29 -2.75
C VAL A 118 -14.59 7.93 -1.89
N ILE A 119 -13.82 7.13 -1.13
CA ILE A 119 -12.76 7.66 -0.25
C ILE A 119 -11.69 8.41 -1.05
N ALA A 120 -11.28 7.87 -2.20
CA ALA A 120 -10.31 8.50 -3.09
C ALA A 120 -10.81 9.86 -3.60
N GLU A 121 -12.11 9.98 -3.87
CA GLU A 121 -12.71 11.25 -4.25
C GLU A 121 -12.76 12.25 -3.08
N VAL A 122 -13.19 11.79 -1.90
CA VAL A 122 -13.28 12.60 -0.68
C VAL A 122 -11.93 13.21 -0.30
N ILE A 123 -10.84 12.45 -0.43
CA ILE A 123 -9.49 12.93 -0.10
C ILE A 123 -8.84 13.74 -1.22
N SER A 124 -9.31 13.63 -2.47
CA SER A 124 -8.77 14.35 -3.62
C SER A 124 -9.52 15.66 -3.89
N SER A 125 -10.74 15.82 -3.38
CA SER A 125 -11.56 17.00 -3.59
C SER A 125 -10.84 18.26 -3.09
N PRO A 126 -10.55 19.24 -3.97
CA PRO A 126 -9.95 20.49 -3.57
C PRO A 126 -11.00 21.28 -2.77
N ILE A 127 -10.79 21.37 -1.46
CA ILE A 127 -11.61 22.20 -0.58
C ILE A 127 -11.46 23.64 -1.08
N GLY A 128 -12.48 24.11 -1.79
CA GLY A 128 -12.56 25.49 -2.28
C GLY A 128 -12.55 26.45 -1.11
N ASP A 129 -11.43 27.11 -0.90
CA ASP A 129 -11.38 28.54 -0.57
C ASP A 129 -9.95 29.05 -0.79
N GLY A 130 -9.78 29.83 -1.86
CA GLY A 130 -8.52 30.45 -2.27
C GLY A 130 -8.00 31.56 -1.32
N LYS A 131 -8.23 31.44 0.00
CA LYS A 131 -7.83 32.47 0.99
C LYS A 131 -7.15 31.96 2.26
N THR A 132 -6.84 30.68 2.37
CA THR A 132 -5.91 30.18 3.41
C THR A 132 -5.06 29.08 2.80
N ASN A 133 -3.73 29.15 2.93
CA ASN A 133 -2.74 28.14 2.51
C ASN A 133 -3.34 26.72 2.39
N SER A 134 -3.80 26.38 1.18
CA SER A 134 -4.83 25.35 0.93
C SER A 134 -4.26 23.92 0.84
N THR A 135 -2.95 23.75 1.02
CA THR A 135 -2.27 22.45 1.03
C THR A 135 -2.42 21.71 2.37
N ASP A 136 -2.73 22.42 3.46
CA ASP A 136 -2.74 21.83 4.81
C ASP A 136 -4.03 21.07 5.14
N LYS A 137 -5.19 21.44 4.59
CA LYS A 137 -6.47 20.77 4.93
C LYS A 137 -6.70 19.48 4.15
N THR A 138 -6.43 19.43 2.84
CA THR A 138 -6.53 18.20 2.04
C THR A 138 -5.54 17.13 2.53
N SER A 139 -4.33 17.55 2.92
CA SER A 139 -3.36 16.65 3.56
C SER A 139 -3.83 16.15 4.93
N THR A 140 -4.68 16.89 5.67
CA THR A 140 -5.22 16.39 6.95
C THR A 140 -6.19 15.23 6.80
N TYR A 141 -7.13 15.27 5.85
CA TYR A 141 -8.09 14.18 5.66
C TYR A 141 -7.43 12.94 5.07
N TYR A 142 -6.51 13.13 4.12
CA TYR A 142 -5.66 12.07 3.62
C TYR A 142 -4.89 11.38 4.77
N ASN A 143 -4.19 12.14 5.61
CA ASN A 143 -3.46 11.57 6.74
C ASN A 143 -4.40 10.91 7.77
N LYS A 144 -5.56 11.51 8.08
CA LYS A 144 -6.58 10.91 8.95
C LYS A 144 -7.05 9.57 8.41
N PHE A 145 -7.24 9.46 7.09
CA PHE A 145 -7.60 8.20 6.44
C PHE A 145 -6.53 7.14 6.60
N VAL A 146 -5.28 7.44 6.25
CA VAL A 146 -4.20 6.46 6.32
C VAL A 146 -3.96 6.01 7.76
N ILE A 147 -3.98 6.94 8.73
CA ILE A 147 -3.88 6.61 10.16
C ILE A 147 -5.02 5.67 10.58
N SER A 148 -6.26 6.03 10.25
CA SER A 148 -7.41 5.24 10.67
C SER A 148 -7.46 3.88 9.96
N LEU A 149 -6.98 3.77 8.72
CA LEU A 149 -6.84 2.51 8.00
C LEU A 149 -5.84 1.59 8.70
N LEU A 150 -4.67 2.12 9.08
CA LEU A 150 -3.67 1.37 9.84
C LEU A 150 -4.18 0.95 11.22
N GLN A 151 -4.94 1.82 11.90
CA GLN A 151 -5.60 1.47 13.15
C GLN A 151 -6.62 0.34 12.97
N SER A 152 -7.42 0.35 11.90
CA SER A 152 -8.34 -0.75 11.57
C SER A 152 -7.59 -2.06 11.34
N PHE A 153 -6.46 -2.04 10.62
CA PHE A 153 -5.61 -3.23 10.44
C PHE A 153 -4.93 -3.71 11.72
N ASN A 154 -4.58 -2.80 12.63
CA ASN A 154 -3.97 -3.15 13.92
C ASN A 154 -5.02 -3.77 14.87
N ASN A 155 -6.25 -3.26 14.86
CA ASN A 155 -7.34 -3.73 15.71
C ASN A 155 -7.94 -5.04 15.20
N ASP A 156 -8.06 -5.21 13.87
CA ASP A 156 -8.60 -6.41 13.24
C ASP A 156 -7.58 -7.06 12.30
N LYS A 157 -6.93 -8.12 12.82
CA LYS A 157 -5.95 -8.89 12.05
C LYS A 157 -6.58 -9.60 10.84
N ARG A 158 -7.85 -10.03 10.93
CA ARG A 158 -8.52 -10.74 9.83
C ARG A 158 -8.71 -9.81 8.64
N LEU A 159 -9.07 -8.55 8.91
CA LEU A 159 -9.17 -7.53 7.87
C LEU A 159 -7.84 -7.35 7.13
N LEU A 160 -6.71 -7.30 7.84
CA LEU A 160 -5.39 -7.20 7.21
C LEU A 160 -5.05 -8.46 6.39
N ASP A 161 -5.17 -9.64 7.00
CA ASP A 161 -4.76 -10.92 6.39
C ASP A 161 -5.63 -11.26 5.16
N GLU A 162 -6.94 -11.01 5.19
CA GLU A 162 -7.86 -11.37 4.10
C GLU A 162 -8.07 -10.25 3.07
N ARG A 163 -8.09 -8.98 3.51
CA ARG A 163 -8.51 -7.84 2.66
C ARG A 163 -7.44 -6.77 2.49
N GLY A 164 -6.42 -6.75 3.34
CA GLY A 164 -5.37 -5.71 3.32
C GLY A 164 -4.68 -5.61 1.96
N SER A 165 -4.35 -6.76 1.34
CA SER A 165 -3.75 -6.78 0.00
C SER A 165 -4.64 -6.12 -1.06
N PHE A 166 -5.93 -6.47 -1.08
CA PHE A 166 -6.88 -5.89 -2.03
C PHE A 166 -7.05 -4.37 -1.81
N ILE A 167 -7.24 -3.95 -0.55
CA ILE A 167 -7.43 -2.54 -0.20
C ILE A 167 -6.23 -1.70 -0.61
N ILE A 168 -5.01 -2.12 -0.25
CA ILE A 168 -3.78 -1.37 -0.57
C ILE A 168 -3.56 -1.32 -2.08
N ARG A 169 -3.74 -2.44 -2.79
CA ARG A 169 -3.60 -2.46 -4.25
C ARG A 169 -4.59 -1.52 -4.93
N GLN A 170 -5.85 -1.54 -4.50
CA GLN A 170 -6.87 -0.67 -5.07
C GLN A 170 -6.60 0.80 -4.75
N LEU A 171 -6.09 1.13 -3.57
CA LEU A 171 -5.63 2.49 -3.24
C LEU A 171 -4.48 2.94 -4.15
N CYS A 172 -3.52 2.06 -4.46
CA CYS A 172 -2.43 2.35 -5.40
C CYS A 172 -2.92 2.52 -6.85
N VAL A 173 -4.11 2.02 -7.22
CA VAL A 173 -4.72 2.26 -8.55
C VAL A 173 -5.44 3.61 -8.57
N LEU A 174 -6.18 3.91 -7.51
CA LEU A 174 -7.01 5.12 -7.43
C LEU A 174 -6.20 6.38 -7.12
N LEU A 175 -5.06 6.22 -6.44
CA LEU A 175 -4.20 7.30 -5.96
C LEU A 175 -2.75 7.03 -6.39
N ASN A 176 -1.87 8.01 -6.19
CA ASN A 176 -0.46 7.80 -6.46
C ASN A 176 0.16 6.77 -5.49
N ALA A 177 0.62 5.64 -6.04
CA ALA A 177 1.23 4.55 -5.27
C ALA A 177 2.45 4.98 -4.45
N GLU A 178 3.29 5.88 -4.97
CA GLU A 178 4.48 6.35 -4.27
C GLU A 178 4.11 7.16 -3.02
N GLU A 179 3.12 8.04 -3.13
CA GLU A 179 2.64 8.87 -2.02
C GLU A 179 1.95 8.02 -0.95
N ILE A 180 1.17 7.00 -1.36
CA ILE A 180 0.57 6.02 -0.43
C ILE A 180 1.65 5.29 0.35
N TYR A 181 2.67 4.78 -0.33
CA TYR A 181 3.77 4.05 0.31
C TYR A 181 4.63 4.94 1.22
N LYS A 182 4.92 6.19 0.82
CA LYS A 182 5.60 7.18 1.68
C LYS A 182 4.77 7.52 2.92
N SER A 183 3.47 7.75 2.74
CA SER A 183 2.55 8.06 3.84
C SER A 183 2.47 6.92 4.84
N LEU A 184 2.21 5.70 4.36
CA LEU A 184 2.19 4.49 5.18
C LEU A 184 3.51 4.29 5.94
N ALA A 185 4.64 4.43 5.26
CA ALA A 185 5.97 4.35 5.89
C ALA A 185 6.15 5.39 6.99
N SER A 186 5.82 6.66 6.72
CA SER A 186 5.98 7.75 7.68
C SER A 186 5.11 7.61 8.93
N ILE A 187 3.92 7.01 8.79
CA ILE A 187 3.00 6.75 9.91
C ILE A 187 3.47 5.53 10.68
N LEU A 188 3.85 4.44 10.00
CA LEU A 188 4.35 3.20 10.63
C LEU A 188 5.62 3.42 11.45
N LEU A 189 6.48 4.38 11.08
CA LEU A 189 7.65 4.75 11.89
C LEU A 189 7.29 5.31 13.28
N LYS A 190 6.09 5.88 13.43
CA LYS A 190 5.59 6.46 14.68
C LYS A 190 4.75 5.46 15.49
N GLU A 191 4.44 4.29 14.93
CA GLU A 191 3.57 3.30 15.57
C GLU A 191 4.30 2.56 16.71
N PRO A 192 3.69 2.48 17.91
CA PRO A 192 4.33 1.85 19.07
C PRO A 192 4.28 0.31 19.01
N ASN A 193 3.29 -0.26 18.32
CA ASN A 193 3.12 -1.71 18.25
C ASN A 193 4.09 -2.33 17.22
N LEU A 194 5.30 -2.65 17.66
CA LEU A 194 6.33 -3.23 16.79
C LEU A 194 5.92 -4.56 16.14
N LYS A 195 5.06 -5.36 16.78
CA LYS A 195 4.54 -6.62 16.20
C LYS A 195 3.66 -6.33 14.98
N PHE A 196 2.77 -5.34 15.10
CA PHE A 196 1.93 -4.90 13.99
C PHE A 196 2.77 -4.28 12.87
N VAL A 197 3.72 -3.39 13.20
CA VAL A 197 4.59 -2.76 12.19
C VAL A 197 5.36 -3.81 11.38
N ARG A 198 5.92 -4.83 12.02
CA ARG A 198 6.58 -5.96 11.33
C ARG A 198 5.63 -6.65 10.34
N LEU A 199 4.42 -7.00 10.80
CA LEU A 199 3.41 -7.68 9.99
C LEU A 199 2.95 -6.82 8.81
N MET A 200 2.73 -5.52 9.04
CA MET A 200 2.32 -4.59 7.99
C MET A 200 3.42 -4.42 6.94
N VAL A 201 4.68 -4.32 7.36
CA VAL A 201 5.83 -4.27 6.44
C VAL A 201 5.96 -5.56 5.62
N GLU A 202 5.71 -6.74 6.21
CA GLU A 202 5.67 -8.00 5.46
C GLU A 202 4.62 -7.94 4.33
N HIS A 203 3.40 -7.50 4.63
CA HIS A 203 2.33 -7.36 3.64
C HIS A 203 2.68 -6.33 2.57
N LEU A 204 3.15 -5.15 2.96
CA LEU A 204 3.54 -4.10 2.02
C LEU A 204 4.68 -4.52 1.10
N ASN A 205 5.65 -5.29 1.61
CA ASN A 205 6.74 -5.85 0.82
C ASN A 205 6.23 -6.88 -0.19
N MET A 206 5.35 -7.79 0.24
CA MET A 206 4.75 -8.78 -0.66
C MET A 206 3.92 -8.10 -1.77
N ILE A 207 3.10 -7.10 -1.41
CA ILE A 207 2.32 -6.31 -2.37
C ILE A 207 3.24 -5.57 -3.34
N LEU A 208 4.29 -4.92 -2.84
CA LEU A 208 5.26 -4.18 -3.64
C LEU A 208 5.92 -5.07 -4.69
N LEU A 209 6.27 -6.32 -4.34
CA LEU A 209 6.96 -7.23 -5.24
C LEU A 209 6.00 -7.88 -6.25
N THR A 210 4.80 -8.29 -5.82
CA THR A 210 3.92 -9.16 -6.62
C THR A 210 2.85 -8.45 -7.43
N SER A 211 2.40 -7.27 -7.00
CA SER A 211 1.23 -6.59 -7.57
C SER A 211 1.56 -5.92 -8.91
N SER A 212 0.72 -6.07 -9.93
CA SER A 212 0.98 -5.46 -11.26
C SER A 212 0.88 -3.94 -11.22
N GLU A 213 0.06 -3.40 -10.33
CA GLU A 213 -0.21 -1.97 -10.14
C GLU A 213 1.05 -1.18 -9.73
N LEU A 214 2.00 -1.85 -9.05
CA LEU A 214 3.25 -1.24 -8.59
C LEU A 214 4.42 -1.39 -9.57
N PHE A 215 4.17 -1.82 -10.81
CA PHE A 215 5.23 -2.06 -11.79
C PHE A 215 6.09 -0.82 -12.08
N GLU A 216 5.46 0.35 -12.24
CA GLU A 216 6.19 1.61 -12.48
C GLU A 216 7.05 2.01 -11.29
N MET A 217 6.48 1.96 -10.07
CA MET A 217 7.20 2.24 -8.83
C MET A 217 8.38 1.28 -8.61
N ARG A 218 8.19 -0.02 -8.91
CA ARG A 218 9.29 -1.01 -8.86
C ARG A 218 10.42 -0.66 -9.81
N ASN A 219 10.11 -0.22 -11.03
CA ASN A 219 11.15 0.18 -11.99
C ASN A 219 11.91 1.42 -11.51
N LYS A 220 11.22 2.42 -10.94
CA LYS A 220 11.87 3.60 -10.33
C LYS A 220 12.80 3.20 -9.18
N LEU A 221 12.34 2.31 -8.28
CA LEU A 221 13.14 1.77 -7.17
C LEU A 221 14.32 0.91 -7.65
N LYS A 222 14.17 0.22 -8.79
CA LYS A 222 15.24 -0.58 -9.39
C LYS A 222 16.34 0.29 -10.00
N GLU A 223 15.97 1.39 -10.65
CA GLU A 223 16.90 2.25 -11.37
C GLU A 223 17.60 3.29 -10.47
N LEU A 224 16.91 3.82 -9.45
CA LEU A 224 17.41 4.85 -8.52
C LEU A 224 18.04 6.08 -9.21
N LYS A 225 17.55 6.46 -10.38
CA LYS A 225 18.13 7.55 -11.18
C LYS A 225 17.75 8.94 -10.66
N THR A 226 16.53 9.12 -10.15
CA THR A 226 16.00 10.42 -9.73
C THR A 226 16.15 10.63 -8.23
N GLU A 227 16.29 11.89 -7.78
CA GLU A 227 16.29 12.21 -6.34
C GLU A 227 15.00 11.75 -5.65
N GLU A 228 13.86 11.84 -6.33
CA GLU A 228 12.57 11.33 -5.83
C GLU A 228 12.60 9.82 -5.58
N SER A 229 13.19 9.04 -6.50
CA SER A 229 13.32 7.58 -6.35
C SER A 229 14.26 7.20 -5.20
N LYS A 230 15.32 7.99 -4.96
CA LYS A 230 16.23 7.81 -3.82
C LYS A 230 15.54 8.17 -2.51
N SER A 231 14.82 9.28 -2.47
CA SER A 231 14.02 9.70 -1.30
C SER A 231 12.97 8.64 -0.95
N LEU A 232 12.27 8.11 -1.95
CA LEU A 232 11.33 7.00 -1.79
C LEU A 232 12.03 5.76 -1.22
N PHE A 233 13.18 5.37 -1.78
CA PHE A 233 13.96 4.24 -1.26
C PHE A 233 14.36 4.45 0.20
N CYS A 234 14.88 5.61 0.59
CA CYS A 234 15.28 5.91 1.97
C CYS A 234 14.07 5.91 2.93
N CYS A 235 12.94 6.46 2.50
CA CYS A 235 11.69 6.49 3.27
C CYS A 235 11.19 5.06 3.55
N LEU A 236 11.16 4.22 2.51
CA LEU A 236 10.76 2.82 2.64
C LEU A 236 11.77 2.04 3.47
N TYR A 237 13.07 2.17 3.19
CA TYR A 237 14.12 1.47 3.90
C TYR A 237 14.01 1.68 5.42
N SER A 238 13.79 2.92 5.85
CA SER A 238 13.67 3.27 7.27
C SER A 238 12.57 2.46 7.99
N THR A 239 11.45 2.20 7.30
CA THR A 239 10.33 1.42 7.83
C THR A 239 10.51 -0.07 7.58
N TRP A 240 11.11 -0.45 6.46
CA TRP A 240 11.37 -1.83 6.09
C TRP A 240 12.35 -2.47 7.08
N CYS A 241 13.21 -1.68 7.73
CA CYS A 241 14.08 -2.13 8.82
C CYS A 241 13.36 -2.84 9.96
N HIS A 242 12.04 -2.66 10.14
CA HIS A 242 11.27 -3.43 11.11
C HIS A 242 11.13 -4.92 10.74
N ASN A 243 11.34 -5.26 9.47
CA ASN A 243 11.43 -6.62 8.97
C ASN A 243 12.76 -6.83 8.19
N PRO A 244 13.68 -7.66 8.72
CA PRO A 244 15.00 -7.86 8.11
C PRO A 244 14.92 -8.41 6.68
N ILE A 245 14.00 -9.33 6.41
CA ILE A 245 13.89 -10.00 5.12
C ILE A 245 13.26 -9.07 4.09
N ALA A 246 12.27 -8.27 4.50
CA ALA A 246 11.74 -7.19 3.66
C ALA A 246 12.84 -6.18 3.28
N THR A 247 13.71 -5.81 4.22
CA THR A 247 14.84 -4.90 3.95
C THR A 247 15.80 -5.48 2.90
N VAL A 248 16.15 -6.76 3.03
CA VAL A 248 16.97 -7.46 2.03
C VAL A 248 16.24 -7.53 0.68
N SER A 249 14.95 -7.83 0.67
CA SER A 249 14.12 -7.88 -0.54
C SER A 249 14.15 -6.54 -1.30
N LEU A 250 14.01 -5.43 -0.58
CA LEU A 250 14.06 -4.08 -1.13
C LEU A 250 15.45 -3.75 -1.71
N CYS A 251 16.52 -4.17 -1.03
CA CYS A 251 17.90 -3.95 -1.50
C CYS A 251 18.26 -4.83 -2.70
N LEU A 252 17.70 -6.05 -2.79
CA LEU A 252 17.78 -6.90 -3.98
C LEU A 252 17.00 -6.28 -5.15
N LEU A 253 15.85 -5.65 -4.87
CA LEU A 253 15.08 -4.91 -5.89
C LEU A 253 15.90 -3.76 -6.49
N SER A 254 16.60 -3.00 -5.65
CA SER A 254 17.40 -1.84 -6.06
C SER A 254 18.82 -2.17 -6.55
N GLN A 255 19.17 -3.45 -6.70
CA GLN A 255 20.50 -3.94 -7.12
C GLN A 255 21.65 -3.43 -6.22
N ASN A 256 21.44 -3.36 -4.90
CA ASN A 256 22.45 -2.91 -3.94
C ASN A 256 23.06 -4.12 -3.21
N TYR A 257 23.75 -4.99 -3.96
CA TYR A 257 24.20 -6.30 -3.45
C TYR A 257 25.29 -6.24 -2.38
N GLU A 258 26.13 -5.21 -2.40
CA GLU A 258 27.13 -4.97 -1.35
C GLU A 258 26.45 -4.77 0.01
N HIS A 259 25.45 -3.89 0.06
CA HIS A 259 24.65 -3.64 1.25
C HIS A 259 23.88 -4.89 1.71
N VAL A 260 23.36 -5.69 0.77
CA VAL A 260 22.72 -6.97 1.09
C VAL A 260 23.69 -7.93 1.79
N CYS A 261 24.94 -8.02 1.32
CA CYS A 261 25.96 -8.85 1.99
C CYS A 261 26.24 -8.38 3.42
N GLU A 262 26.27 -7.07 3.67
CA GLU A 262 26.45 -6.53 5.01
C GLU A 262 25.26 -6.85 5.92
N LEU A 263 24.03 -6.70 5.42
CA LEU A 263 22.80 -7.06 6.15
C LEU A 263 22.77 -8.54 6.51
N ILE A 264 23.10 -9.43 5.57
CA ILE A 264 23.09 -10.88 5.82
C ILE A 264 24.12 -11.28 6.87
N LYS A 265 25.30 -10.65 6.91
CA LYS A 265 26.27 -10.89 8.01
C LYS A 265 25.69 -10.55 9.38
N LEU A 266 24.83 -9.53 9.46
CA LEU A 266 24.16 -9.16 10.71
C LEU A 266 23.07 -10.16 11.11
N PHE A 267 22.50 -10.92 10.18
CA PHE A 267 21.45 -11.90 10.49
C PHE A 267 21.95 -13.02 11.40
N GLY A 268 23.24 -13.35 11.37
CA GLY A 268 23.85 -14.30 12.31
C GLY A 268 23.76 -13.88 13.78
N ASN A 269 23.59 -12.59 14.05
CA ASN A 269 23.41 -12.04 15.39
C ASN A 269 21.93 -11.91 15.80
N LEU A 270 21.00 -12.14 14.87
CA LEU A 270 19.56 -12.05 15.13
C LEU A 270 19.03 -13.39 15.63
N GLU A 271 17.94 -13.33 16.39
CA GLU A 271 17.23 -14.53 16.83
C GLU A 271 16.50 -15.17 15.65
N ILE A 272 16.92 -16.39 15.28
CA ILE A 272 16.31 -17.16 14.18
C ILE A 272 14.99 -17.78 14.67
N THR A 273 13.88 -17.15 14.32
CA THR A 273 12.51 -17.65 14.59
C THR A 273 11.94 -18.41 13.39
N VAL A 274 10.91 -19.24 13.61
CA VAL A 274 10.22 -19.95 12.50
C VAL A 274 9.62 -18.97 11.49
N ASP A 275 8.98 -17.89 11.95
CA ASP A 275 8.46 -16.82 11.09
C ASP A 275 9.55 -16.27 10.16
N PHE A 276 10.73 -16.00 10.71
CA PHE A 276 11.88 -15.52 9.95
C PHE A 276 12.32 -16.53 8.88
N LEU A 277 12.39 -17.82 9.20
CA LEU A 277 12.74 -18.85 8.20
C LEU A 277 11.68 -18.98 7.10
N MET A 278 10.39 -18.93 7.45
CA MET A 278 9.29 -18.94 6.47
C MET A 278 9.37 -17.74 5.53
N GLU A 279 9.73 -16.57 6.04
CA GLU A 279 9.91 -15.37 5.22
C GLU A 279 11.13 -15.49 4.28
N ILE A 280 12.23 -16.14 4.69
CA ILE A 280 13.35 -16.41 3.77
C ILE A 280 12.92 -17.39 2.68
N ASP A 281 12.18 -18.46 3.03
CA ASP A 281 11.62 -19.40 2.05
C ASP A 281 10.76 -18.67 1.02
N LYS A 282 9.86 -17.77 1.46
CA LYS A 282 9.06 -16.91 0.57
C LYS A 282 9.96 -16.04 -0.33
N LEU A 283 11.01 -15.41 0.21
CA LEU A 283 11.94 -14.61 -0.57
C LEU A 283 12.66 -15.44 -1.64
N VAL A 284 13.09 -16.67 -1.32
CA VAL A 284 13.73 -17.55 -2.30
C VAL A 284 12.77 -17.94 -3.42
N GLN A 285 11.50 -18.24 -3.10
CA GLN A 285 10.48 -18.47 -4.12
C GLN A 285 10.28 -17.23 -5.01
N LEU A 286 10.31 -16.03 -4.43
CA LEU A 286 10.24 -14.78 -5.18
C LEU A 286 11.46 -14.59 -6.09
N ILE A 287 12.68 -14.95 -5.65
CA ILE A 287 13.90 -14.87 -6.48
C ILE A 287 13.75 -15.71 -7.76
N GLU A 288 13.06 -16.84 -7.68
CA GLU A 288 12.73 -17.66 -8.86
C GLU A 288 11.54 -17.17 -9.68
N SER A 289 10.77 -16.21 -9.16
CA SER A 289 9.65 -15.61 -9.87
C SER A 289 10.10 -14.63 -10.97
N PRO A 290 9.22 -14.26 -11.91
CA PRO A 290 9.54 -13.29 -12.97
C PRO A 290 10.00 -11.92 -12.46
N ILE A 291 9.59 -11.53 -11.24
CA ILE A 291 9.91 -10.23 -10.64
C ILE A 291 11.43 -10.06 -10.54
N PHE A 292 12.13 -11.12 -10.14
CA PHE A 292 13.60 -11.15 -10.00
C PHE A 292 14.28 -11.89 -11.16
N ALA A 293 13.63 -12.01 -12.32
CA ALA A 293 14.27 -12.59 -13.51
C ALA A 293 15.58 -11.89 -13.87
N TYR A 294 15.65 -10.57 -13.69
CA TYR A 294 16.87 -9.80 -13.94
C TYR A 294 18.04 -10.20 -13.01
N LEU A 295 17.79 -10.53 -11.74
CA LEU A 295 18.84 -11.02 -10.82
C LEU A 295 19.47 -12.30 -11.38
N ARG A 296 18.63 -13.19 -11.90
CA ARG A 296 19.08 -14.47 -12.46
C ARG A 296 19.83 -14.30 -13.78
N LEU A 297 19.49 -13.28 -14.56
CA LEU A 297 20.26 -12.90 -15.75
C LEU A 297 21.59 -12.27 -15.38
N GLU A 298 21.64 -11.44 -14.33
CA GLU A 298 22.88 -10.84 -13.81
C GLU A 298 23.86 -11.90 -13.26
N LEU A 299 23.37 -13.04 -12.76
CA LEU A 299 24.20 -14.19 -12.39
C LEU A 299 24.96 -14.81 -13.58
N LEU A 300 24.52 -14.55 -14.82
CA LEU A 300 25.17 -15.02 -16.05
C LEU A 300 26.17 -13.99 -16.62
N GLU A 301 26.12 -12.73 -16.18
CA GLU A 301 27.01 -11.67 -16.70
C GLU A 301 28.48 -11.92 -16.37
N VAL A 302 29.37 -11.51 -17.27
CA VAL A 302 30.84 -11.63 -17.12
C VAL A 302 31.47 -10.23 -17.16
N PRO A 303 32.13 -9.76 -16.09
CA PRO A 303 32.31 -10.40 -14.78
C PRO A 303 31.03 -10.40 -13.94
N CYS A 304 30.77 -11.51 -13.24
CA CYS A 304 29.62 -11.63 -12.35
C CYS A 304 29.85 -10.79 -11.08
N ASP A 305 28.79 -10.14 -10.58
CA ASP A 305 28.88 -9.42 -9.31
C ASP A 305 29.09 -10.41 -8.15
N LYS A 306 30.31 -10.42 -7.62
CA LYS A 306 30.73 -11.28 -6.49
C LYS A 306 29.84 -11.06 -5.26
N ASN A 307 29.29 -9.85 -5.07
CA ASN A 307 28.43 -9.53 -3.95
C ASN A 307 27.05 -10.19 -4.10
N LEU A 308 26.49 -10.28 -5.31
CA LEU A 308 25.22 -10.97 -5.53
C LEU A 308 25.36 -12.46 -5.21
N VAL A 309 26.41 -13.11 -5.72
CA VAL A 309 26.68 -14.53 -5.46
C VAL A 309 26.87 -14.77 -3.95
N ARG A 310 27.67 -13.93 -3.29
CA ARG A 310 27.90 -14.02 -1.83
C ARG A 310 26.62 -13.82 -1.03
N ALA A 311 25.76 -12.87 -1.43
CA ALA A 311 24.48 -12.65 -0.78
C ALA A 311 23.57 -13.88 -0.89
N LEU A 312 23.43 -14.47 -2.08
CA LEU A 312 22.60 -15.66 -2.28
C LEU A 312 23.13 -16.89 -1.53
N TYR A 313 24.44 -17.13 -1.53
CA TYR A 313 25.02 -18.17 -0.68
C TYR A 313 24.86 -17.87 0.81
N GLY A 314 24.90 -16.61 1.21
CA GLY A 314 24.61 -16.19 2.59
C GLY A 314 23.18 -16.53 3.02
N LEU A 315 22.18 -16.27 2.17
CA LEU A 315 20.80 -16.71 2.39
C LEU A 315 20.68 -18.23 2.45
N LEU A 316 21.37 -18.94 1.54
CA LEU A 316 21.38 -20.41 1.52
C LEU A 316 21.91 -21.00 2.84
N MET A 317 22.91 -20.38 3.45
CA MET A 317 23.50 -20.84 4.72
C MET A 317 22.63 -20.58 5.94
N LEU A 318 21.64 -19.66 5.84
CA LEU A 318 20.68 -19.40 6.91
C LEU A 318 19.47 -20.34 6.86
N LEU A 319 19.23 -20.97 5.71
CA LEU A 319 18.07 -21.84 5.51
C LEU A 319 18.31 -23.25 6.08
N PRO A 320 17.29 -23.84 6.74
CA PRO A 320 17.25 -25.29 6.92
C PRO A 320 17.19 -26.00 5.55
N GLN A 321 17.40 -27.32 5.51
CA GLN A 321 17.36 -28.11 4.26
C GLN A 321 15.93 -28.29 3.70
N THR A 322 15.20 -27.19 3.50
CA THR A 322 13.86 -27.12 2.94
C THR A 322 13.89 -27.21 1.40
N GLU A 323 12.72 -27.24 0.78
CA GLU A 323 12.61 -27.13 -0.69
C GLU A 323 13.24 -25.84 -1.21
N ALA A 324 13.05 -24.72 -0.51
CA ALA A 324 13.66 -23.44 -0.89
C ALA A 324 15.19 -23.51 -0.91
N PHE A 325 15.81 -24.18 0.09
CA PHE A 325 17.25 -24.45 0.07
C PHE A 325 17.67 -25.22 -1.20
N ASN A 326 16.93 -26.27 -1.56
CA ASN A 326 17.23 -27.05 -2.75
C ASN A 326 17.06 -26.22 -4.03
N THR A 327 15.99 -25.43 -4.14
CA THR A 327 15.74 -24.52 -5.26
C THR A 327 16.90 -23.56 -5.47
N LEU A 328 17.31 -22.86 -4.40
CA LEU A 328 18.41 -21.89 -4.48
C LEU A 328 19.75 -22.57 -4.76
N LYS A 329 20.02 -23.72 -4.12
CA LYS A 329 21.24 -24.51 -4.37
C LYS A 329 21.34 -24.96 -5.83
N ILE A 330 20.24 -25.47 -6.41
CA ILE A 330 20.21 -25.88 -7.81
C ILE A 330 20.48 -24.67 -8.71
N ARG A 331 19.81 -23.53 -8.47
CA ARG A 331 20.05 -22.30 -9.25
C ARG A 331 21.50 -21.86 -9.21
N LEU A 332 22.11 -21.86 -8.02
CA LEU A 332 23.52 -21.48 -7.86
C LEU A 332 24.48 -22.50 -8.47
N SER A 333 24.11 -23.79 -8.52
CA SER A 333 24.89 -24.83 -9.20
C SER A 333 24.89 -24.70 -10.73
N CYS A 334 23.88 -24.02 -11.29
CA CYS A 334 23.83 -23.72 -12.72
C CYS A 334 24.81 -22.60 -13.14
N ILE A 335 25.44 -21.91 -12.19
CA ILE A 335 26.41 -20.84 -12.48
C ILE A 335 27.73 -21.50 -12.94
N PRO A 336 28.27 -21.15 -14.13
CA PRO A 336 29.53 -21.70 -14.60
C PRO A 336 30.68 -21.42 -13.63
N SER A 337 31.46 -22.46 -13.29
CA SER A 337 32.57 -22.39 -12.33
C SER A 337 33.69 -21.42 -12.71
N LEU A 338 33.72 -20.94 -13.97
CA LEU A 338 34.70 -19.96 -14.47
C LEU A 338 34.58 -18.56 -13.83
N HIS A 339 33.49 -18.26 -13.13
CA HIS A 339 33.23 -16.94 -12.54
C HIS A 339 33.77 -16.74 -11.11
N LEU A 340 34.11 -17.83 -10.41
CA LEU A 340 34.56 -17.77 -9.00
C LEU A 340 36.07 -17.49 -8.85
N THR A 341 36.84 -17.66 -9.93
CA THR A 341 38.32 -17.65 -9.94
C THR A 341 38.95 -16.46 -10.66
N THR A 342 38.16 -15.54 -11.24
CA THR A 342 38.75 -14.39 -11.93
C THR A 342 39.28 -13.37 -10.92
N GLU A 343 40.61 -13.36 -10.81
CA GLU A 343 41.42 -12.42 -10.05
C GLU A 343 41.17 -10.97 -10.46
N GLU A 344 41.42 -10.10 -9.50
CA GLU A 344 41.38 -8.64 -9.56
C GLU A 344 42.04 -8.09 -10.84
N SER A 345 41.26 -7.87 -11.88
CA SER A 345 41.70 -7.09 -13.03
C SER A 345 40.53 -6.25 -13.54
N THR A 346 40.53 -5.00 -13.05
CA THR A 346 40.01 -3.78 -13.69
C THR A 346 38.96 -4.01 -14.78
N THR A 347 37.68 -3.97 -14.41
CA THR A 347 36.54 -4.07 -15.34
C THR A 347 35.38 -3.14 -14.90
N PRO A 348 34.46 -2.79 -15.82
CA PRO A 348 33.83 -1.47 -15.95
C PRO A 348 32.63 -1.19 -15.02
N HIS A 349 32.72 -1.54 -13.73
CA HIS A 349 31.69 -1.20 -12.73
C HIS A 349 31.65 0.30 -12.36
N ALA A 350 32.72 1.05 -12.66
CA ALA A 350 32.80 2.48 -12.37
C ALA A 350 31.68 3.33 -13.01
N LYS A 351 31.01 2.85 -14.08
CA LYS A 351 29.90 3.58 -14.73
C LYS A 351 28.52 3.34 -14.10
N LYS A 352 28.27 2.22 -13.40
CA LYS A 352 27.01 1.99 -12.65
C LYS A 352 27.09 2.53 -11.22
N GLN A 353 28.28 2.56 -10.62
CA GLN A 353 28.49 3.07 -9.25
C GLN A 353 28.43 4.61 -9.14
N SER A 354 28.80 5.37 -10.17
CA SER A 354 28.91 6.84 -10.04
C SER A 354 27.59 7.58 -9.79
N LEU A 355 26.44 6.97 -10.10
CA LEU A 355 25.10 7.57 -9.93
C LEU A 355 24.40 7.18 -8.61
N LYS A 356 24.87 6.11 -7.94
CA LYS A 356 24.33 5.62 -6.64
C LYS A 356 24.96 6.30 -5.42
N ASN A 357 26.00 7.12 -5.62
CA ASN A 357 26.88 7.70 -4.60
C ASN A 357 26.24 8.76 -3.65
N LEU A 358 24.92 8.95 -3.67
CA LEU A 358 24.22 9.91 -2.80
C LEU A 358 23.43 9.25 -1.66
N ILE A 359 23.28 7.93 -1.67
CA ILE A 359 22.60 7.22 -0.57
C ILE A 359 23.66 6.80 0.45
N ASP A 360 23.55 7.29 1.68
CA ASP A 360 24.44 6.93 2.78
C ASP A 360 24.04 5.58 3.38
N PHE A 361 24.51 4.50 2.75
CA PHE A 361 24.25 3.13 3.22
C PHE A 361 24.79 2.85 4.63
N LYS A 362 25.78 3.60 5.12
CA LYS A 362 26.30 3.42 6.48
C LYS A 362 25.27 3.86 7.52
N THR A 363 24.69 5.04 7.34
CA THR A 363 23.62 5.53 8.23
C THR A 363 22.40 4.62 8.20
N LEU A 364 22.05 4.09 7.02
CA LEU A 364 20.97 3.12 6.86
C LEU A 364 21.26 1.80 7.59
N LEU A 365 22.52 1.34 7.59
CA LEU A 365 22.94 0.16 8.32
C LEU A 365 22.89 0.37 9.84
N GLU A 366 23.28 1.57 10.31
CA GLU A 366 23.19 1.95 11.72
C GLU A 366 21.72 1.98 12.18
N HIS A 367 20.85 2.65 11.43
CA HIS A 367 19.40 2.66 11.69
C HIS A 367 18.82 1.24 11.72
N PHE A 368 19.22 0.37 10.79
CA PHE A 368 18.81 -1.03 10.79
C PHE A 368 19.17 -1.73 12.11
N LYS A 369 20.41 -1.58 12.60
CA LYS A 369 20.84 -2.18 13.87
C LYS A 369 20.03 -1.65 15.05
N GLU A 370 19.78 -0.34 15.10
CA GLU A 370 18.98 0.27 16.17
C GLU A 370 17.54 -0.27 16.20
N VAL A 371 16.90 -0.38 15.03
CA VAL A 371 15.53 -0.91 14.93
C VAL A 371 15.48 -2.39 15.34
N GLN A 372 16.47 -3.20 14.95
CA GLN A 372 16.54 -4.61 15.34
C GLN A 372 16.76 -4.79 16.85
N GLU A 373 17.59 -3.95 17.48
CA GLU A 373 17.75 -3.97 18.94
C GLU A 373 16.46 -3.55 19.66
N LYS A 374 15.71 -2.55 19.15
CA LYS A 374 14.37 -2.21 19.69
C LYS A 374 13.41 -3.40 19.65
N HIS A 375 13.40 -4.15 18.56
CA HIS A 375 12.59 -5.37 18.42
C HIS A 375 13.02 -6.48 19.39
N LYS A 376 14.32 -6.65 19.61
CA LYS A 376 14.87 -7.61 20.57
C LYS A 376 14.44 -7.28 22.00
N VAL A 377 14.58 -6.02 22.41
CA VAL A 377 14.11 -5.54 23.74
C VAL A 377 12.61 -5.71 23.88
N TYR A 378 11.83 -5.39 22.83
CA TYR A 378 10.38 -5.56 22.84
C TYR A 378 9.95 -7.02 23.00
N LYS A 379 10.58 -7.95 22.27
CA LYS A 379 10.34 -9.40 22.43
C LYS A 379 10.67 -9.88 23.84
N GLN A 380 11.79 -9.43 24.41
CA GLN A 380 12.17 -9.76 25.79
C GLN A 380 11.13 -9.24 26.80
N ALA A 381 10.66 -8.01 26.63
CA ALA A 381 9.63 -7.42 27.50
C ALA A 381 8.29 -8.17 27.41
N ILE A 382 7.87 -8.62 26.22
CA ILE A 382 6.67 -9.44 26.05
C ILE A 382 6.84 -10.79 26.76
N ARG A 383 7.96 -11.49 26.53
CA ARG A 383 8.24 -12.78 27.20
C ARG A 383 8.23 -12.62 28.71
N ALA A 384 8.81 -11.55 29.24
CA ALA A 384 8.80 -11.28 30.67
C ALA A 384 7.37 -11.06 31.22
N LYS A 385 6.52 -10.34 30.49
CA LYS A 385 5.10 -10.15 30.86
C LYS A 385 4.31 -11.46 30.81
N GLU A 386 4.57 -12.31 29.82
CA GLU A 386 3.93 -13.62 29.71
C GLU A 386 4.31 -14.54 30.88
N ILE A 387 5.59 -14.51 31.30
CA ILE A 387 6.08 -15.29 32.45
C ILE A 387 5.52 -14.76 33.78
N LEU A 388 5.32 -13.45 33.93
CA LEU A 388 4.76 -12.83 35.14
C LEU A 388 3.24 -13.00 35.29
N ASN A 389 2.54 -13.26 34.17
CA ASN A 389 1.11 -13.50 34.14
C ASN A 389 0.73 -14.99 34.23
N LEU A 390 1.73 -15.88 34.25
CA LEU A 390 1.63 -17.31 34.57
C LEU A 390 1.97 -17.51 36.04
#